data_AF-A0A966WVR5-F1
#
_entry.id   AF-A0A966WVR5-F1
#
_cell.length_a   1.000
_cell.length_b   1.000
_cell.length_c   1.000
_cell.angle_alpha   90.00
_cell.angle_beta   90.00
_cell.angle_gamma   90.00
#
_symmetry.space_group_name_H-M   'P 1'
#
loop_
_entity.id
_entity.type
_entity.pdbx_description
1 polymer ?
#
loop_
_entity_poly.entity_id
_entity_poly.type
_entity_poly.pdbx_seq_one_letter_code
_entity_poly.pdbx_strand_id
1 'polypeptide(L)'
;MVANAGAGLLLPGLARAMGRHVPTKVLPVPNGGHGIKGVRLSDHSPFWDAGYNALMVTDTSFMRNPHYHQMTDTVETLDLDFFSAVVEGLDGAWGRCDGCCTANQRRSMQPAHRSEPWD
;
A
#
# COMPACT_ATOMS: atom_id res chain seq x y z
N MET A 1 -6.37 2.79 1.85
CA MET A 1 -5.28 2.62 0.88
C MET A 1 -4.76 3.96 0.43
N VAL A 2 -3.46 4.17 0.52
CA VAL A 2 -2.75 5.38 0.10
C VAL A 2 -1.81 5.01 -1.04
N ALA A 3 -1.87 5.69 -2.18
CA ALA A 3 -1.12 5.28 -3.36
C ALA A 3 -0.67 6.48 -4.19
N ASN A 4 0.46 6.36 -4.90
CA ASN A 4 0.83 7.37 -5.89
C ASN A 4 -0.03 7.25 -7.16
N ALA A 5 0.01 8.29 -7.99
CA ALA A 5 -0.75 8.34 -9.24
C ALA A 5 -0.45 7.14 -10.18
N GLY A 6 0.80 6.67 -10.21
CA GLY A 6 1.22 5.55 -11.06
C GLY A 6 0.58 4.21 -10.70
N ALA A 7 0.18 3.99 -9.44
CA ALA A 7 -0.58 2.82 -9.02
C ALA A 7 -2.08 2.90 -9.34
N GLY A 8 -2.55 3.99 -9.97
CA GLY A 8 -3.98 4.28 -10.18
C GLY A 8 -4.78 3.17 -10.88
N LEU A 9 -4.18 2.43 -11.80
CA LEU A 9 -4.84 1.34 -12.52
C LEU A 9 -5.15 0.12 -11.63
N LEU A 10 -4.39 -0.08 -10.56
CA LEU A 10 -4.59 -1.20 -9.62
C LEU A 10 -5.70 -0.90 -8.60
N LEU A 11 -5.97 0.39 -8.34
CA LEU A 11 -6.81 0.83 -7.22
C LEU A 11 -8.29 0.40 -7.32
N PRO A 12 -8.99 0.50 -8.47
CA PRO A 12 -10.41 0.13 -8.52
C PRO A 12 -10.64 -1.36 -8.27
N GLY A 13 -9.79 -2.22 -8.84
CA GLY A 13 -9.87 -3.67 -8.69
C GLY A 13 -9.60 -4.09 -7.25
N LEU A 14 -8.52 -3.57 -6.66
CA LEU A 14 -8.15 -3.82 -5.28
C LEU A 14 -9.19 -3.27 -4.29
N ALA A 15 -9.69 -2.06 -4.50
CA ALA A 15 -10.69 -1.45 -3.62
C ALA A 15 -12.02 -2.21 -3.66
N ARG A 16 -12.45 -2.67 -4.85
CA ARG A 16 -13.64 -3.51 -4.99
C ARG A 16 -13.45 -4.88 -4.32
N ALA A 17 -12.26 -5.45 -4.41
CA ALA A 17 -11.92 -6.71 -3.77
C ALA A 17 -12.02 -6.61 -2.25
N MET A 18 -11.25 -5.68 -1.68
CA MET A 18 -11.19 -5.46 -0.24
C MET A 18 -12.53 -4.97 0.31
N GLY A 19 -13.25 -4.12 -0.42
CA GLY A 19 -14.54 -3.55 -0.03
C GLY A 19 -15.66 -4.58 0.21
N ARG A 20 -15.47 -5.84 -0.19
CA ARG A 20 -16.39 -6.95 0.14
C ARG A 20 -16.20 -7.49 1.56
N HIS A 21 -15.01 -7.29 2.14
CA HIS A 21 -14.64 -7.82 3.46
C HIS A 21 -14.49 -6.68 4.48
N VAL A 22 -13.96 -5.52 4.08
CA VAL A 22 -13.68 -4.40 4.98
C VAL A 22 -13.96 -3.05 4.30
N PRO A 23 -14.57 -2.06 5.01
CA PRO A 23 -14.77 -0.72 4.47
C PRO A 23 -13.46 -0.11 3.97
N THR A 24 -13.34 -0.01 2.65
CA THR A 24 -12.08 0.36 2.00
C THR A 24 -12.19 1.74 1.37
N LYS A 25 -11.29 2.64 1.76
CA LYS A 25 -11.13 3.96 1.16
C LYS A 25 -9.82 4.05 0.39
N VAL A 26 -9.84 4.77 -0.72
CA VAL A 26 -8.67 5.00 -1.57
C VAL A 26 -8.33 6.48 -1.55
N LEU A 27 -7.06 6.78 -1.30
CA LEU A 27 -6.49 8.11 -1.40
C LEU A 27 -5.36 8.09 -2.44
N PRO A 28 -5.64 8.53 -3.68
CA PRO A 28 -4.60 8.81 -4.66
C PRO A 28 -3.85 10.08 -4.22
N VAL A 29 -2.53 10.00 -4.17
CA VAL A 29 -1.67 11.09 -3.68
C VAL A 29 -0.85 11.67 -4.83
N PRO A 30 -1.06 12.96 -5.18
CA PRO A 30 -0.24 13.64 -6.18
C PRO A 30 1.12 14.05 -5.62
N ASN A 31 2.06 14.38 -6.51
CA ASN A 31 3.38 14.95 -6.17
C ASN A 31 4.13 14.15 -5.08
N GLY A 32 4.05 12.81 -5.12
CA GLY A 32 4.69 11.93 -4.15
C GLY A 32 4.28 12.18 -2.69
N GLY A 33 3.20 12.92 -2.40
CA GLY A 33 2.78 13.22 -1.04
C GLY A 33 3.64 14.25 -0.29
N HIS A 34 4.52 15.00 -0.96
CA HIS A 34 5.38 16.00 -0.31
C HIS A 34 4.58 17.11 0.42
N GLY A 35 3.37 17.41 -0.04
CA GLY A 35 2.46 18.38 0.60
C GLY A 35 1.69 17.83 1.81
N ILE A 36 1.69 16.51 2.04
CA ILE A 36 0.92 15.85 3.11
C ILE A 36 1.81 14.85 3.82
N LYS A 37 2.70 15.31 4.71
CA LYS A 37 3.74 14.49 5.34
C LYS A 37 3.24 13.14 5.89
N GLY A 38 2.05 13.12 6.49
CA GLY A 38 1.46 11.91 7.08
C GLY A 38 1.26 10.75 6.09
N VAL A 39 1.00 11.04 4.81
CA VAL A 39 0.79 9.98 3.81
C VAL A 39 2.09 9.31 3.39
N ARG A 40 3.25 9.88 3.75
CA ARG A 40 4.58 9.34 3.45
C ARG A 40 5.19 8.55 4.61
N LEU A 41 4.50 8.42 5.75
CA LEU A 41 5.02 7.76 6.96
C LEU A 41 4.88 6.23 6.87
N SER A 42 5.59 5.61 5.92
CA SER A 42 5.74 4.16 5.76
C SER A 42 6.76 3.87 4.64
N ASP A 43 7.20 2.61 4.55
CA ASP A 43 8.21 2.13 3.60
C ASP A 43 7.84 2.28 2.13
N HIS A 44 6.60 2.61 1.79
CA HIS A 44 6.20 2.86 0.41
C HIS A 44 6.76 4.19 -0.14
N SER A 45 7.12 5.16 0.72
CA SER A 45 7.49 6.50 0.27
C SER A 45 8.82 6.58 -0.51
N PRO A 46 9.90 5.83 -0.18
CA PRO A 46 11.10 5.79 -1.01
C PRO A 46 10.84 5.16 -2.39
N PHE A 47 9.86 4.25 -2.52
CA PHE A 47 9.47 3.71 -3.82
C PHE A 47 8.84 4.78 -4.71
N TRP A 48 8.04 5.68 -4.12
CA TRP A 48 7.52 6.83 -4.86
C TRP A 48 8.64 7.74 -5.34
N ASP A 49 9.66 8.00 -4.51
CA ASP A 49 10.80 8.86 -4.87
C ASP A 49 11.65 8.25 -5.99
N ALA A 50 11.74 6.91 -6.03
CA ALA A 50 12.39 6.17 -7.10
C ALA A 50 11.50 5.95 -8.35
N GLY A 51 10.28 6.48 -8.38
CA GLY A 51 9.37 6.41 -9.53
C GLY A 51 8.61 5.09 -9.67
N TYR A 52 8.62 4.23 -8.66
CA TYR A 52 7.87 2.98 -8.68
C TYR A 52 6.39 3.18 -8.30
N ASN A 53 5.53 2.34 -8.89
CA ASN A 53 4.12 2.25 -8.49
C ASN A 53 4.03 1.52 -7.15
N ALA A 54 3.63 2.22 -6.10
CA ALA A 54 3.50 1.64 -4.77
C ALA A 54 2.25 2.17 -4.06
N LEU A 55 1.67 1.31 -3.24
CA LEU A 55 0.54 1.64 -2.38
C LEU A 55 0.77 1.07 -0.98
N MET A 56 0.13 1.71 -0.01
CA MET A 56 0.06 1.27 1.38
C MET A 56 -1.39 0.94 1.72
N VAL A 57 -1.60 -0.26 2.25
CA VAL A 57 -2.84 -0.66 2.91
C VAL A 57 -2.68 -0.32 4.38
N THR A 58 -3.56 0.53 4.89
CA THR A 58 -3.49 1.02 6.28
C THR A 58 -4.87 1.43 6.74
N ASP A 59 -5.10 1.26 8.03
CA ASP A 59 -6.23 1.74 8.83
C ASP A 59 -5.93 3.09 9.50
N THR A 60 -4.78 3.71 9.18
CA THR A 60 -4.19 4.89 9.84
C THR A 60 -3.69 4.64 11.26
N SER A 61 -3.13 3.45 11.52
CA SER A 61 -2.66 2.97 12.83
C SER A 61 -2.00 4.03 13.72
N PHE A 62 -0.98 4.75 13.25
CA PHE A 62 -0.29 5.75 14.08
C PHE A 62 -1.16 6.94 14.53
N MET A 63 -2.32 7.14 13.91
CA MET A 63 -3.32 8.16 14.28
C MET A 63 -4.43 7.61 15.17
N ARG A 64 -4.68 6.30 15.17
CA ARG A 64 -5.82 5.67 15.83
C ARG A 64 -5.46 4.70 16.95
N ASN A 65 -4.25 4.15 16.94
CA ASN A 65 -3.77 3.20 17.94
C ASN A 65 -3.18 3.96 19.14
N PRO A 66 -3.85 3.98 20.31
CA PRO A 66 -3.30 4.63 21.51
C PRO A 66 -2.07 3.91 22.08
N HIS A 67 -1.80 2.68 21.65
CA HIS A 67 -0.66 1.86 22.04
C HIS A 67 0.55 1.98 21.10
N TYR A 68 0.45 2.76 20.03
CA TYR A 68 1.51 2.89 19.03
C TYR A 68 2.87 3.29 19.65
N HIS A 69 3.94 2.55 19.34
CA HIS A 69 5.28 2.67 19.95
C HIS A 69 5.30 2.52 21.49
N GLN A 70 4.38 1.75 22.06
CA GLN A 70 4.38 1.44 23.49
C GLN A 70 4.44 -0.06 23.72
N MET A 71 4.91 -0.45 24.91
CA MET A 71 4.91 -1.86 25.34
C MET A 71 3.51 -2.45 25.48
N THR A 72 2.48 -1.62 25.47
CA THR A 72 1.07 -2.02 25.53
C THR A 72 0.51 -2.39 24.16
N ASP A 73 1.28 -2.28 23.07
CA ASP A 73 0.92 -2.76 21.73
C ASP A 73 1.06 -4.29 21.68
N THR A 74 0.07 -4.98 22.25
CA THR A 74 0.08 -6.44 22.43
C THR A 74 -1.03 -7.10 21.61
N VAL A 75 -0.94 -8.43 21.44
CA VAL A 75 -1.94 -9.22 20.69
C VAL A 75 -3.35 -9.04 21.26
N GLU A 76 -3.48 -8.84 22.56
CA GLU A 76 -4.77 -8.62 23.24
C GLU A 76 -5.44 -7.31 22.83
N THR A 77 -4.68 -6.34 22.30
CA THR A 77 -5.22 -5.06 21.81
C THR A 77 -5.65 -5.11 20.34
N LEU A 78 -5.39 -6.23 19.66
CA LEU A 78 -5.68 -6.41 18.24
C LEU A 78 -7.15 -6.78 18.02
N ASP A 79 -7.82 -6.08 17.11
CA ASP A 79 -9.11 -6.50 16.56
C ASP A 79 -8.87 -7.60 15.51
N LEU A 80 -9.00 -8.86 15.95
CA LEU A 80 -8.73 -10.03 15.11
C LEU A 80 -9.76 -10.22 13.99
N ASP A 81 -11.01 -9.80 14.18
CA ASP A 81 -12.05 -9.87 13.15
C ASP A 81 -11.74 -8.87 12.03
N PHE A 82 -11.38 -7.64 12.40
CA PHE A 82 -10.91 -6.63 11.45
C PHE A 82 -9.65 -7.08 10.72
N PHE A 83 -8.65 -7.60 11.44
CA PHE A 83 -7.42 -8.11 10.84
C PHE A 83 -7.71 -9.23 9.83
N SER A 84 -8.54 -10.20 10.19
CA SER A 84 -8.91 -11.33 9.31
C SER A 84 -9.61 -10.83 8.04
N ALA A 85 -10.55 -9.89 8.18
CA ALA A 85 -11.23 -9.29 7.03
C ALA A 85 -10.28 -8.55 6.08
N VAL A 86 -9.22 -7.91 6.60
CA VAL A 86 -8.17 -7.29 5.77
C VAL A 86 -7.39 -8.35 4.99
N VAL A 87 -7.01 -9.46 5.63
CA VAL A 87 -6.28 -10.57 4.98
C VAL A 87 -7.12 -11.19 3.87
N GLU A 88 -8.38 -11.53 4.14
CA GLU A 88 -9.29 -12.09 3.13
C GLU A 88 -9.52 -11.13 1.96
N GLY A 89 -9.66 -9.83 2.25
CA GLY A 89 -9.82 -8.81 1.22
C GLY A 89 -8.61 -8.71 0.29
N LEU A 90 -7.41 -8.89 0.83
CA LEU A 90 -6.16 -8.91 0.07
C LEU A 90 -6.00 -10.18 -0.76
N ASP A 91 -6.22 -11.35 -0.16
CA ASP A 91 -6.19 -12.64 -0.85
C ASP A 91 -7.18 -12.66 -2.04
N GLY A 92 -8.42 -12.23 -1.78
CA GLY A 92 -9.45 -12.11 -2.80
C GLY A 92 -9.09 -11.12 -3.92
N ALA A 93 -8.21 -10.15 -3.68
CA ALA A 93 -7.71 -9.23 -4.71
C ALA A 93 -6.68 -9.90 -5.63
N TRP A 94 -5.79 -10.72 -5.07
CA TRP A 94 -4.74 -11.42 -5.81
C TRP A 94 -5.24 -12.65 -6.57
N GLY A 95 -6.22 -13.40 -6.03
CA GLY A 95 -6.81 -14.56 -6.72
C GLY A 95 -7.53 -14.23 -8.04
N ARG A 96 -7.69 -12.95 -8.39
CA ARG A 96 -8.22 -12.50 -9.69
C ARG A 96 -7.15 -12.05 -10.69
N CYS A 97 -5.88 -11.97 -10.27
CA CYS A 97 -4.77 -11.57 -11.13
C CYS A 97 -4.25 -12.69 -12.04
N ASP A 98 -4.66 -13.95 -11.83
CA ASP A 98 -4.25 -15.10 -12.64
C ASP A 98 -4.70 -15.04 -14.12
N GLY A 99 -5.60 -14.12 -14.47
CA GLY A 99 -6.07 -13.91 -15.85
C GLY A 99 -5.59 -12.63 -16.54
N CYS A 100 -4.83 -11.75 -15.86
CA CYS A 100 -4.56 -10.39 -16.36
C CYS A 100 -3.06 -10.05 -16.54
N CYS A 101 -2.19 -11.06 -16.58
CA CYS A 101 -0.83 -10.86 -17.08
C CYS A 101 -0.85 -10.80 -18.61
N THR A 102 -1.24 -9.67 -19.20
CA THR A 102 -0.84 -9.37 -20.58
C THR A 102 0.63 -8.92 -20.58
N ALA A 103 1.38 -9.38 -21.57
CA ALA A 103 2.83 -9.43 -21.66
C ALA A 103 3.61 -8.09 -21.61
N ASN A 104 3.00 -6.98 -21.17
CA ASN A 104 3.57 -5.63 -21.30
C ASN A 104 4.30 -5.09 -20.05
N GLN A 105 4.26 -5.77 -18.90
CA GLN A 105 4.90 -5.30 -17.66
C GLN A 105 6.40 -5.63 -17.53
N ARG A 106 7.00 -6.35 -18.48
CA ARG A 106 8.46 -6.63 -18.46
C ARG A 106 9.34 -5.43 -18.84
N ARG A 107 8.77 -4.30 -19.28
CA ARG A 107 9.54 -3.13 -19.73
C ARG A 107 9.80 -2.04 -18.66
N SER A 108 9.14 -2.07 -17.51
CA SER A 108 9.33 -1.04 -16.45
C SER A 108 10.29 -1.45 -15.33
N MET A 109 10.96 -2.59 -15.44
CA MET A 109 11.96 -3.11 -14.50
C MET A 109 13.40 -2.80 -14.95
N GLN A 110 13.64 -1.64 -15.56
CA GLN A 110 15.00 -1.11 -15.67
C GLN A 110 15.19 -0.06 -14.58
N PRO A 111 16.01 -0.32 -13.56
CA PRO A 111 16.41 0.75 -12.64
C PRO A 111 17.13 1.82 -13.46
N ALA A 112 16.80 3.09 -13.22
CA ALA A 112 17.60 4.19 -13.71
C ALA A 112 19.04 3.98 -13.22
N HIS A 113 19.95 3.74 -14.15
CA HIS A 113 21.39 3.60 -13.89
C HIS A 113 21.83 4.77 -13.00
N ARG A 114 22.24 4.46 -11.76
CA ARG A 114 23.05 5.35 -10.95
C ARG A 114 24.26 4.55 -10.49
N SER A 115 25.34 4.70 -11.24
CA SER A 115 26.67 4.24 -10.85
C SER A 115 27.19 5.20 -9.79
N GLU A 116 27.12 4.80 -8.52
CA GLU A 116 27.92 5.36 -7.44
C GLU A 116 28.51 4.18 -6.68
N PRO A 117 29.85 4.04 -6.59
CA PRO A 117 30.48 3.00 -5.80
C PRO A 117 30.33 3.30 -4.31
N TRP A 118 29.91 2.31 -3.54
CA TRP A 118 29.96 2.35 -2.08
C TRP A 118 31.41 2.08 -1.66
N ASP A 119 32.17 3.14 -1.40
CA ASP A 119 33.33 3.12 -0.49
C ASP A 119 32.89 3.65 0.88
#